data_AF-A0A8T8TU67-F1
#
_entry.id   AF-A0A8T8TU67-F1
#
_cell.length_a   1.000
_cell.length_b   1.000
_cell.length_c   1.000
_cell.angle_alpha   90.00
_cell.angle_beta   90.00
_cell.angle_gamma   90.00
#
_symmetry.space_group_name_H-M   'P 1'
#
loop_
_entity.id
_entity.type
_entity.pdbx_description
1 polymer ?
#
loop_
_entity_poly.entity_id
_entity_poly.type
_entity_poly.pdbx_seq_one_letter_code
_entity_poly.pdbx_strand_id
1 'polypeptide(L)'
;MITFHPILAAEAASLKPGTILFLPPKDQIQARTYMDPSLHDGGYNHPVIIVSCPPVKEMKHSSHVEIAIMTSFHGNTIKSHLAQKGIKHRTGTLAAEKAGYLRVVTSSKPYAKDVLKLRNGKGMKRDCSYVNVKQTFGVEVAALARYGGKGVDVDEFRLTVHAIKTLVEGVMKYRKRRKCVEHKPKAEMKEKIQKTGISVKTVPAKVAKKKLKSKLVEHVKEQL
;
A
#
# COMPACT_ATOMS: atom_id res chain seq x y z
N MET A 1 20.44 7.21 -16.03
CA MET A 1 19.93 6.05 -15.26
C MET A 1 20.05 6.37 -13.78
N ILE A 2 19.01 6.21 -12.97
CA ILE A 2 19.11 6.47 -11.52
C ILE A 2 19.88 5.30 -10.89
N THR A 3 20.95 5.61 -10.15
CA THR A 3 21.71 4.60 -9.41
C THR A 3 21.07 4.36 -8.05
N PHE A 4 20.64 3.13 -7.78
CA PHE A 4 20.19 2.72 -6.46
C PHE A 4 21.38 2.19 -5.66
N HIS A 5 21.35 2.42 -4.34
CA HIS A 5 22.39 1.96 -3.43
C HIS A 5 21.83 0.81 -2.58
N PRO A 6 22.16 -0.45 -2.90
CA PRO A 6 21.66 -1.61 -2.17
C PRO A 6 21.97 -1.50 -0.68
N ILE A 7 21.10 -2.08 0.15
CA ILE A 7 21.40 -2.29 1.56
C ILE A 7 22.59 -3.25 1.66
N LEU A 8 23.55 -2.91 2.51
CA LEU A 8 24.72 -3.76 2.75
C LEU A 8 24.41 -4.79 3.83
N ALA A 9 25.09 -5.94 3.80
CA ALA A 9 24.90 -6.98 4.82
C ALA A 9 25.12 -6.47 6.25
N ALA A 10 26.10 -5.57 6.45
CA ALA A 10 26.38 -4.95 7.75
C ALA A 10 25.24 -4.03 8.24
N GLU A 11 24.39 -3.53 7.34
CA GLU A 11 23.26 -2.65 7.68
C GLU A 11 21.98 -3.43 7.95
N ALA A 12 21.91 -4.72 7.59
CA ALA A 12 20.70 -5.51 7.81
C ALA A 12 20.28 -5.50 9.28
N ALA A 13 21.24 -5.57 10.21
CA ALA A 13 20.99 -5.54 11.65
C ALA A 13 20.45 -4.19 12.18
N SER A 14 20.55 -3.09 11.43
CA SER A 14 19.96 -1.81 11.83
C SER A 14 18.50 -1.66 11.40
N LEU A 15 18.03 -2.49 10.46
CA LEU A 15 16.68 -2.45 9.93
C LEU A 15 15.63 -2.80 10.99
N LYS A 16 14.57 -2.00 11.03
CA LYS A 16 13.48 -2.12 11.98
C LYS A 16 12.14 -1.79 11.29
N PRO A 17 11.00 -2.20 11.88
CA PRO A 17 9.72 -1.72 11.41
C PRO A 17 9.65 -0.20 11.41
N GLY A 18 9.03 0.36 10.37
CA GLY A 18 8.93 1.78 10.11
C GLY A 18 10.06 2.38 9.28
N THR A 19 11.14 1.64 9.00
CA THR A 19 12.22 2.10 8.13
C THR A 19 11.74 2.21 6.69
N ILE A 20 11.96 3.37 6.06
CA ILE A 20 11.66 3.61 4.66
C ILE A 20 12.89 3.28 3.82
N LEU A 21 12.68 2.40 2.85
CA LEU A 21 13.66 1.96 1.88
C LEU A 21 13.14 2.22 0.46
N PHE A 22 13.90 1.82 -0.53
CA PHE A 22 13.48 1.85 -1.92
C PHE A 22 13.49 0.42 -2.48
N LEU A 23 12.42 0.04 -3.17
CA LEU A 23 12.39 -1.17 -3.96
C LEU A 23 12.82 -0.82 -5.39
N PRO A 24 14.02 -1.21 -5.83
CA PRO A 24 14.54 -0.84 -7.14
C PRO A 24 13.70 -1.41 -8.29
N PRO A 25 13.94 -0.96 -9.53
CA PRO A 25 13.52 -1.67 -10.74
C PRO A 25 13.95 -3.14 -10.71
N LYS A 26 13.12 -4.01 -11.27
CA LYS A 26 13.30 -5.48 -11.22
C LYS A 26 14.63 -5.95 -11.85
N ASP A 27 15.09 -5.26 -12.88
CA ASP A 27 16.37 -5.49 -13.57
C ASP A 27 17.60 -5.11 -12.74
N GLN A 28 17.42 -4.37 -11.65
CA GLN A 28 18.51 -3.95 -10.75
C GLN A 28 18.53 -4.72 -9.42
N ILE A 29 17.62 -5.69 -9.25
CA ILE A 29 17.60 -6.57 -8.09
C ILE A 29 18.49 -7.78 -8.38
N GLN A 30 19.28 -8.20 -7.39
CA GLN A 30 20.16 -9.36 -7.53
C GLN A 30 19.37 -10.61 -7.93
N ALA A 31 19.91 -11.37 -8.89
CA ALA A 31 19.29 -12.60 -9.33
C ALA A 31 19.10 -13.58 -8.14
N ARG A 32 17.96 -14.27 -8.12
CA ARG A 32 17.57 -15.26 -7.08
C ARG A 32 17.22 -14.67 -5.70
N THR A 33 17.25 -13.35 -5.53
CA THR A 33 16.70 -12.71 -4.33
C THR A 33 15.20 -12.96 -4.24
N TYR A 34 14.72 -13.38 -3.08
CA TYR A 34 13.30 -13.68 -2.89
C TYR A 34 12.45 -12.40 -3.00
N MET A 35 11.40 -12.50 -3.82
CA MET A 35 10.36 -11.50 -4.00
C MET A 35 9.00 -12.19 -3.93
N ASP A 36 8.06 -11.58 -3.23
CA ASP A 36 6.67 -12.06 -3.17
C ASP A 36 6.12 -12.29 -4.60
N PRO A 37 5.67 -13.51 -4.95
CA PRO A 37 5.12 -13.78 -6.27
C PRO A 37 3.86 -12.96 -6.61
N SER A 38 3.17 -12.44 -5.59
CA SER A 38 2.00 -11.57 -5.76
C SER A 38 2.35 -10.10 -5.99
N LEU A 39 3.64 -9.73 -5.93
CA LEU A 39 4.11 -8.40 -6.24
C LEU A 39 3.98 -8.15 -7.76
N HIS A 40 3.13 -7.18 -8.10
CA HIS A 40 2.90 -6.78 -9.48
C HIS A 40 4.03 -5.89 -10.00
N ASP A 41 4.25 -5.87 -11.32
CA ASP A 41 5.33 -5.08 -11.95
C ASP A 41 5.25 -3.58 -11.62
N GLY A 42 4.04 -3.05 -11.41
CA GLY A 42 3.84 -1.67 -10.96
C GLY A 42 4.22 -1.40 -9.50
N GLY A 43 4.70 -2.40 -8.76
CA GLY A 43 5.16 -2.26 -7.38
C GLY A 43 6.65 -1.96 -7.24
N TYR A 44 7.43 -2.18 -8.29
CA TYR A 44 8.86 -1.86 -8.35
C TYR A 44 9.09 -0.37 -8.59
N ASN A 45 10.32 0.09 -8.40
CA ASN A 45 10.71 1.49 -8.57
C ASN A 45 9.93 2.45 -7.65
N HIS A 46 9.68 2.02 -6.41
CA HIS A 46 8.91 2.77 -5.42
C HIS A 46 9.60 2.81 -4.06
N PRO A 47 9.43 3.89 -3.27
CA PRO A 47 9.73 3.85 -1.86
C PRO A 47 8.81 2.83 -1.18
N VAL A 48 9.35 2.12 -0.20
CA VAL A 48 8.64 1.10 0.57
C VAL A 48 8.92 1.30 2.05
N ILE A 49 8.04 0.78 2.89
CA ILE A 49 8.22 0.82 4.34
C ILE A 49 8.17 -0.58 4.93
N ILE A 50 9.10 -0.90 5.81
CA ILE A 50 9.09 -2.16 6.56
C ILE A 50 7.92 -2.14 7.53
N VAL A 51 6.99 -3.08 7.38
CA VAL A 51 5.84 -3.29 8.26
C VAL A 51 6.22 -4.24 9.40
N SER A 52 6.90 -5.34 9.06
CA SER A 52 7.39 -6.32 10.03
C SER A 52 8.70 -6.95 9.54
N CYS A 53 9.50 -7.43 10.47
CA CYS A 53 10.76 -8.10 10.20
C CYS A 53 11.04 -9.11 11.33
N PRO A 54 11.96 -10.08 11.12
CA PRO A 54 12.46 -10.95 12.19
C PRO A 54 13.01 -10.19 13.40
N PRO A 55 13.30 -10.87 14.52
CA PRO A 55 14.05 -10.27 15.62
C PRO A 55 15.36 -9.66 15.13
N VAL A 56 15.72 -8.47 15.66
CA VAL A 56 16.91 -7.71 15.20
C VAL A 56 18.20 -8.53 15.27
N LYS A 57 18.35 -9.36 16.31
CA LYS A 57 19.53 -10.23 16.51
C LYS A 57 19.70 -11.29 15.42
N GLU A 58 18.64 -11.58 14.68
CA GLU A 58 18.58 -12.59 13.62
C GLU A 58 18.50 -11.96 12.23
N MET A 59 18.50 -10.63 12.16
CA MET A 59 18.38 -9.90 10.90
C MET A 59 19.64 -10.07 10.06
N LYS A 60 19.47 -10.66 8.89
CA LYS A 60 20.51 -10.89 7.89
C LYS A 60 20.07 -10.29 6.57
N HIS A 61 21.02 -10.19 5.64
CA HIS A 61 20.75 -9.72 4.29
C HIS A 61 19.75 -10.62 3.53
N SER A 62 19.72 -11.92 3.86
CA SER A 62 18.77 -12.91 3.34
C SER A 62 17.48 -13.00 4.15
N SER A 63 17.29 -12.19 5.19
CA SER A 63 16.06 -12.21 5.98
C SER A 63 14.89 -11.68 5.17
N HIS A 64 13.72 -12.28 5.38
CA HIS A 64 12.48 -11.85 4.74
C HIS A 64 11.81 -10.79 5.60
N VAL A 65 11.48 -9.65 4.99
CA VAL A 65 10.76 -8.56 5.63
C VAL A 65 9.43 -8.33 4.93
N GLU A 66 8.42 -7.94 5.70
CA GLU A 66 7.15 -7.51 5.15
C GLU A 66 7.22 -6.02 4.84
N ILE A 67 6.91 -5.65 3.59
CA ILE A 67 6.92 -4.26 3.14
C ILE A 67 5.54 -3.78 2.69
N ALA A 68 5.29 -2.48 2.83
CA ALA A 68 4.17 -1.79 2.20
C ALA A 68 4.69 -0.77 1.19
N ILE A 69 4.03 -0.66 0.04
CA ILE A 69 4.42 0.25 -1.03
C ILE A 69 3.96 1.67 -0.72
N MET A 70 4.85 2.63 -0.94
CA MET A 70 4.57 4.05 -0.86
C MET A 70 4.37 4.67 -2.24
N THR A 71 3.47 5.64 -2.34
CA THR A 71 3.23 6.36 -3.59
C THR A 71 2.95 7.84 -3.34
N SER A 72 3.29 8.66 -4.32
CA SER A 72 2.93 10.08 -4.39
C SER A 72 1.85 10.37 -5.42
N PHE A 73 1.34 9.35 -6.13
CA PHE A 73 0.46 9.50 -7.30
C PHE A 73 0.97 10.54 -8.32
N HIS A 74 2.27 10.51 -8.61
CA HIS A 74 2.94 11.48 -9.48
C HIS A 74 2.83 12.92 -8.97
N GLY A 75 2.83 13.12 -7.65
CA GLY A 75 2.70 14.42 -7.01
C GLY A 75 1.25 14.88 -6.80
N ASN A 76 0.26 14.13 -7.32
CA ASN A 76 -1.14 14.47 -7.12
C ASN A 76 -1.63 14.06 -5.73
N THR A 77 -2.56 14.85 -5.19
CA THR A 77 -3.29 14.41 -4.00
C THR A 77 -4.13 13.17 -4.35
N ILE A 78 -4.29 12.26 -3.39
CA ILE A 78 -5.16 11.09 -3.56
C ILE A 78 -6.60 11.47 -3.93
N LYS A 79 -7.09 12.63 -3.44
CA LYS A 79 -8.42 13.15 -3.81
C LYS A 79 -8.49 13.47 -5.30
N SER A 80 -7.49 14.18 -5.84
CA SER A 80 -7.42 14.51 -7.27
C SER A 80 -7.25 13.25 -8.13
N HIS A 81 -6.40 12.31 -7.71
CA HIS A 81 -6.18 11.05 -8.40
C HIS A 81 -7.47 10.20 -8.49
N LEU A 82 -8.28 10.17 -7.42
CA LEU A 82 -9.56 9.47 -7.42
C LEU A 82 -10.64 10.21 -8.22
N ALA A 83 -10.63 11.54 -8.20
CA ALA A 83 -11.56 12.36 -8.97
C ALA A 83 -11.40 12.14 -10.49
N GLN A 84 -10.17 11.97 -10.97
CA GLN A 84 -9.89 11.58 -12.37
C GLN A 84 -10.52 10.22 -12.76
N LYS A 85 -10.80 9.38 -11.76
CA LYS A 85 -11.48 8.08 -11.92
C LYS A 85 -12.98 8.16 -11.64
N GLY A 86 -13.54 9.37 -11.52
CA GLY A 86 -14.95 9.61 -11.22
C GLY A 86 -15.34 9.40 -9.74
N ILE A 87 -14.37 9.16 -8.84
CA ILE A 87 -14.63 8.90 -7.42
C ILE A 87 -14.38 10.20 -6.65
N LYS A 88 -15.46 10.83 -6.17
CA LYS A 88 -15.39 12.10 -5.43
C LYS A 88 -15.48 11.86 -3.93
N HIS A 89 -14.61 12.54 -3.18
CA HIS A 89 -14.62 12.56 -1.72
C HIS A 89 -14.53 13.98 -1.19
N ARG A 90 -15.17 14.26 -0.06
CA ARG A 90 -15.18 15.59 0.56
C ARG A 90 -13.77 16.06 0.93
N THR A 91 -12.98 15.21 1.60
CA THR A 91 -11.63 15.55 2.09
C THR A 91 -10.58 14.55 1.61
N GLY A 92 -9.31 14.98 1.58
CA GLY A 92 -8.18 14.11 1.23
C GLY A 92 -7.93 13.00 2.26
N THR A 93 -8.22 13.25 3.53
CA THR A 93 -8.13 12.23 4.59
C THR A 93 -9.17 11.13 4.40
N LEU A 94 -10.42 11.50 4.12
CA LEU A 94 -11.47 10.52 3.83
C LEU A 94 -11.16 9.73 2.55
N ALA A 95 -10.65 10.41 1.52
CA ALA A 95 -10.20 9.77 0.29
C ALA A 95 -9.11 8.73 0.55
N ALA A 96 -8.10 9.07 1.35
CA ALA A 96 -7.03 8.14 1.74
C ALA A 96 -7.58 6.94 2.52
N GLU A 97 -8.38 7.19 3.55
CA GLU A 97 -8.96 6.12 4.37
C GLU A 97 -9.81 5.16 3.54
N LYS A 98 -10.72 5.68 2.70
CA LYS A 98 -11.60 4.85 1.86
C LYS A 98 -10.83 4.06 0.81
N ALA A 99 -9.78 4.66 0.24
CA ALA A 99 -8.92 3.98 -0.72
C ALA A 99 -7.90 3.03 -0.08
N GLY A 100 -7.78 3.00 1.26
CA GLY A 100 -6.88 2.13 2.00
C GLY A 100 -5.43 2.59 2.00
N TYR A 101 -5.25 3.90 2.14
CA TYR A 101 -3.95 4.55 2.25
C TYR A 101 -3.83 5.30 3.58
N LEU A 102 -2.63 5.29 4.16
CA LEU A 102 -2.25 6.17 5.25
C LEU A 102 -1.41 7.32 4.70
N ARG A 103 -1.69 8.54 5.16
CA ARG A 103 -0.96 9.75 4.74
C ARG A 103 0.33 9.88 5.53
N VAL A 104 1.43 10.19 4.85
CA VAL A 104 2.74 10.42 5.45
C VAL A 104 3.07 11.90 5.44
N VAL A 105 3.62 12.41 6.53
CA VAL A 105 4.09 13.80 6.60
C VAL A 105 5.19 14.04 5.56
N THR A 106 5.10 15.16 4.88
CA THR A 106 6.03 15.60 3.84
C THR A 106 6.74 16.86 4.27
N SER A 107 7.93 17.13 3.73
CA SER A 107 8.72 18.29 4.14
C SER A 107 8.04 19.60 3.74
N SER A 108 7.25 19.61 2.66
CA SER A 108 6.48 20.77 2.24
C SER A 108 5.19 20.98 3.05
N LYS A 109 4.74 19.97 3.81
CA LYS A 109 3.54 20.06 4.67
C LYS A 109 3.79 19.45 6.06
N PRO A 110 4.73 20.02 6.86
CA PRO A 110 5.13 19.46 8.14
C PRO A 110 4.01 19.46 9.20
N TYR A 111 3.05 20.40 9.08
CA TYR A 111 1.93 20.56 10.01
C TYR A 111 0.63 19.90 9.53
N ALA A 112 0.66 19.15 8.42
CA ALA A 112 -0.52 18.42 8.00
C ALA A 112 -0.95 17.45 9.11
N LYS A 113 -2.26 17.29 9.30
CA LYS A 113 -2.86 16.25 10.16
C LYS A 113 -2.71 14.85 9.52
N ASP A 114 -1.50 14.55 9.04
CA ASP A 114 -1.12 13.29 8.44
C ASP A 114 -0.80 12.27 9.54
N VAL A 115 -1.02 11.01 9.22
CA VAL A 115 -1.08 9.92 10.19
C VAL A 115 0.31 9.39 10.50
N LEU A 116 1.19 9.34 9.50
CA LEU A 116 2.52 8.74 9.62
C LEU A 116 3.59 9.83 9.65
N LYS A 117 4.17 10.04 10.84
CA LYS A 117 5.27 10.99 11.07
C LYS A 117 6.61 10.28 11.05
N LEU A 118 7.61 10.85 10.39
CA LEU A 118 9.00 10.40 10.47
C LEU A 118 9.66 10.94 11.74
N ARG A 119 10.70 10.23 12.18
CA ARG A 119 11.63 10.65 13.22
C ARG A 119 12.39 11.90 12.78
N ASN A 120 12.87 12.65 13.76
CA ASN A 120 13.72 13.83 13.56
C ASN A 120 13.05 14.96 12.74
N GLY A 121 11.71 14.96 12.64
CA GLY A 121 10.97 15.98 11.90
C GLY A 121 11.21 15.99 10.38
N LYS A 122 11.96 15.02 9.84
CA LYS A 122 12.17 14.90 8.40
C LYS A 122 10.83 14.60 7.72
N GLY A 123 10.63 15.14 6.54
CA GLY A 123 9.47 14.82 5.72
C GLY A 123 9.91 14.04 4.48
N MET A 124 8.95 13.36 3.85
CA MET A 124 9.18 12.88 2.49
C MET A 124 9.38 14.08 1.55
N LYS A 125 10.34 13.98 0.63
CA LYS A 125 10.71 15.08 -0.30
C LYS A 125 9.56 15.53 -1.23
N ARG A 126 8.58 14.67 -1.50
CA ARG A 126 7.44 14.95 -2.39
C ARG A 126 6.28 15.60 -1.63
N ASP A 127 5.45 16.39 -2.31
CA ASP A 127 4.35 17.15 -1.69
C ASP A 127 3.17 16.33 -1.17
N CYS A 128 3.10 15.08 -1.62
CA CYS A 128 2.14 14.08 -1.17
C CYS A 128 2.85 12.73 -1.08
N SER A 129 2.61 12.00 0.02
CA SER A 129 3.10 10.63 0.19
C SER A 129 2.09 9.79 0.96
N TYR A 130 1.88 8.57 0.49
CA TYR A 130 0.87 7.66 0.99
C TYR A 130 1.43 6.24 1.10
N VAL A 131 1.09 5.51 2.16
CA VAL A 131 1.39 4.08 2.31
C VAL A 131 0.13 3.28 2.01
N ASN A 132 0.21 2.31 1.08
CA ASN A 132 -0.88 1.38 0.82
C ASN A 132 -0.93 0.32 1.93
N VAL A 133 -2.01 0.28 2.71
CA VAL A 133 -2.17 -0.69 3.81
C VAL A 133 -3.07 -1.87 3.43
N LYS A 134 -3.60 -1.91 2.20
CA LYS A 134 -4.44 -3.01 1.70
C LYS A 134 -3.63 -4.25 1.33
N GLN A 135 -2.37 -4.03 0.94
CA GLN A 135 -1.47 -5.02 0.40
C GLN A 135 -0.08 -4.79 0.97
N THR A 136 0.53 -5.88 1.40
CA THR A 136 1.90 -5.96 1.85
C THR A 136 2.55 -7.17 1.20
N PHE A 137 3.87 -7.14 1.07
CA PHE A 137 4.63 -8.12 0.31
C PHE A 137 5.82 -8.59 1.12
N GLY A 138 6.13 -9.88 1.07
CA GLY A 138 7.36 -10.42 1.62
C GLY A 138 8.52 -10.25 0.64
N VAL A 139 9.62 -9.63 1.05
CA VAL A 139 10.83 -9.50 0.21
C VAL A 139 12.08 -9.77 1.03
N GLU A 140 13.15 -10.20 0.40
CA GLU A 140 14.46 -10.23 1.04
C GLU A 140 15.03 -8.82 1.23
N VAL A 141 15.76 -8.62 2.33
CA VAL A 141 16.49 -7.36 2.58
C VAL A 141 17.43 -7.03 1.42
N ALA A 142 18.05 -8.04 0.81
CA ALA A 142 18.91 -7.91 -0.37
C ALA A 142 18.22 -7.31 -1.60
N ALA A 143 16.89 -7.32 -1.67
CA ALA A 143 16.14 -6.70 -2.75
C ALA A 143 16.02 -5.18 -2.60
N LEU A 144 16.40 -4.63 -1.45
CA LEU A 144 16.10 -3.26 -1.08
C LEU A 144 17.33 -2.36 -1.21
N ALA A 145 17.06 -1.09 -1.46
CA ALA A 145 18.05 -0.03 -1.53
C ALA A 145 17.76 1.08 -0.52
N ARG A 146 18.77 1.87 -0.20
CA ARG A 146 18.63 3.05 0.66
C ARG A 146 17.69 4.06 0.01
N TYR A 147 16.78 4.59 0.81
CA TYR A 147 15.99 5.75 0.43
C TYR A 147 16.80 7.03 0.69
N GLY A 148 16.96 7.89 -0.31
CA GLY A 148 17.63 9.20 -0.16
C GLY A 148 18.97 9.34 -0.89
N GLY A 149 19.63 8.24 -1.26
CA GLY A 149 20.87 8.23 -2.05
C GLY A 149 22.13 7.83 -1.26
N LYS A 150 23.31 8.07 -1.85
CA LYS A 150 24.62 7.75 -1.25
C LYS A 150 24.85 8.58 0.03
N GLY A 151 25.38 7.94 1.07
CA GLY A 151 25.77 8.61 2.33
C GLY A 151 24.62 8.91 3.30
N VAL A 152 23.39 8.51 2.96
CA VAL A 152 22.21 8.62 3.83
C VAL A 152 22.16 7.41 4.75
N ASP A 153 21.97 7.63 6.05
CA ASP A 153 21.79 6.56 7.03
C ASP A 153 20.45 5.85 6.78
N VAL A 154 20.47 4.52 6.90
CA VAL A 154 19.28 3.69 6.76
C VAL A 154 18.20 4.02 7.80
N ASP A 155 18.56 4.44 9.02
CA ASP A 155 17.58 4.86 10.05
C ASP A 155 17.10 6.31 9.86
N GLU A 156 17.67 7.06 8.91
CA GLU A 156 17.36 8.48 8.70
C GLU A 156 15.89 8.72 8.35
N PHE A 157 15.31 7.84 7.52
CA PHE A 157 13.92 7.90 7.07
C PHE A 157 13.08 6.84 7.78
N ARG A 158 12.93 6.97 9.10
CA ARG A 158 12.14 6.03 9.88
C ARG A 158 10.93 6.68 10.54
N LEU A 159 9.81 5.97 10.61
CA LEU A 159 8.62 6.41 11.33
C LEU A 159 8.85 6.52 12.85
N THR A 160 8.09 7.41 13.49
CA THR A 160 7.96 7.44 14.96
C THR A 160 7.29 6.18 15.48
N VAL A 161 7.50 5.83 16.76
CA VAL A 161 6.90 4.64 17.38
C VAL A 161 5.38 4.64 17.26
N HIS A 162 4.74 5.79 17.46
CA HIS A 162 3.30 5.94 17.29
C HIS A 162 2.86 5.66 15.85
N ALA A 163 3.56 6.23 14.86
CA ALA A 163 3.26 6.02 13.45
C ALA A 163 3.47 4.55 13.02
N ILE A 164 4.47 3.86 13.57
CA ILE A 164 4.67 2.42 13.35
C ILE A 164 3.46 1.63 13.84
N LYS A 165 2.98 1.91 15.06
CA LYS A 165 1.78 1.27 15.61
C LYS A 165 0.57 1.50 14.70
N THR A 166 0.35 2.74 14.25
CA THR A 166 -0.75 3.05 13.34
C THR A 166 -0.64 2.36 11.99
N LEU A 167 0.57 2.23 11.43
CA LEU A 167 0.82 1.48 10.21
C LEU A 167 0.42 0.02 10.36
N VAL A 168 0.93 -0.64 11.40
CA VAL A 168 0.67 -2.06 11.68
C VAL A 168 -0.82 -2.30 11.94
N GLU A 169 -1.47 -1.45 12.74
CA GLU A 169 -2.92 -1.52 12.97
C GLU A 169 -3.72 -1.35 11.68
N GLY A 170 -3.31 -0.42 10.81
CA GLY A 170 -3.90 -0.21 9.50
C GLY A 170 -3.84 -1.47 8.62
N VAL A 171 -2.66 -2.07 8.52
CA VAL A 171 -2.45 -3.34 7.78
C VAL A 171 -3.32 -4.46 8.36
N MET A 172 -3.30 -4.63 9.68
CA MET A 172 -4.06 -5.69 10.36
C MET A 172 -5.57 -5.51 10.22
N LYS A 173 -6.07 -4.28 10.29
CA LYS A 173 -7.49 -3.95 10.06
C LYS A 173 -7.93 -4.35 8.66
N TYR A 174 -7.11 -4.10 7.63
CA TYR A 174 -7.42 -4.50 6.26
C TYR A 174 -7.34 -6.02 6.06
N ARG A 175 -6.33 -6.68 6.63
CA ARG A 175 -6.21 -8.16 6.62
C ARG A 175 -7.45 -8.83 7.22
N LYS A 176 -7.91 -8.36 8.39
CA LYS A 176 -9.13 -8.87 9.05
C LYS A 176 -10.37 -8.67 8.17
N ARG A 177 -10.56 -7.47 7.60
CA ARG A 177 -11.68 -7.18 6.70
C ARG A 177 -11.71 -8.09 5.48
N ARG A 178 -10.54 -8.37 4.86
CA ARG A 178 -10.46 -9.28 3.71
C ARG A 178 -10.90 -10.70 4.08
N LYS A 179 -10.40 -11.25 5.19
CA LYS A 179 -10.80 -12.58 5.68
C LYS A 179 -12.30 -12.69 5.92
N CYS A 180 -12.92 -11.66 6.53
CA CYS A 180 -14.36 -11.66 6.78
C CYS A 180 -15.20 -11.63 5.47
N VAL A 181 -14.71 -11.01 4.41
CA VAL A 181 -15.40 -10.99 3.10
C VAL A 181 -15.25 -12.34 2.39
N GLU A 182 -14.09 -12.98 2.48
CA GLU A 182 -13.82 -14.28 1.88
C GLU A 182 -14.59 -15.42 2.57
N HIS A 183 -14.89 -15.30 3.87
CA HIS A 183 -15.65 -16.28 4.65
C HIS A 183 -17.17 -16.05 4.73
N LYS A 184 -17.74 -15.04 4.05
CA LYS A 184 -19.20 -14.96 3.96
C LYS A 184 -19.71 -16.11 3.08
N PRO A 185 -20.57 -17.00 3.61
CA PRO A 185 -21.10 -18.10 2.81
C PRO A 185 -21.87 -17.52 1.62
N LYS A 186 -21.57 -18.03 0.41
CA LYS A 186 -22.23 -17.66 -0.85
C LYS A 186 -23.77 -17.84 -0.83
N ALA A 187 -24.32 -18.42 0.24
CA ALA A 187 -25.74 -18.58 0.48
C ALA A 187 -26.46 -17.25 0.75
N GLU A 188 -25.91 -16.34 1.56
CA GLU A 188 -26.57 -15.04 1.87
C GLU A 188 -26.60 -14.09 0.65
N MET A 189 -25.70 -14.31 -0.31
CA MET A 189 -25.64 -13.49 -1.53
C MET A 189 -26.72 -13.89 -2.55
N LYS A 190 -27.21 -15.14 -2.50
CA LYS A 190 -28.34 -15.60 -3.33
C LYS A 190 -29.70 -15.17 -2.75
N GLU A 191 -29.83 -15.09 -1.43
CA GLU A 191 -31.10 -14.70 -0.79
C GLU A 191 -31.47 -13.22 -1.05
N LYS A 192 -30.48 -12.33 -1.12
CA LYS A 192 -30.71 -10.91 -1.51
C LYS A 192 -31.07 -10.72 -2.99
N ILE A 193 -30.70 -11.65 -3.86
CA ILE A 193 -31.08 -11.61 -5.29
C ILE A 193 -32.51 -12.14 -5.49
N GLN A 194 -32.98 -13.08 -4.67
CA GLN A 194 -34.38 -13.52 -4.69
C GLN A 194 -35.35 -12.48 -4.12
N LYS A 195 -34.96 -11.73 -3.07
CA LYS A 195 -35.79 -10.64 -2.51
C LYS A 195 -35.92 -9.40 -3.41
N THR A 196 -35.16 -9.30 -4.51
CA THR A 196 -35.22 -8.17 -5.45
C THR A 196 -36.00 -8.48 -6.74
N GLY A 197 -36.63 -9.65 -6.85
CA GLY A 197 -37.61 -9.94 -7.90
C GLY A 197 -37.08 -9.93 -9.34
N ILE A 198 -35.76 -10.00 -9.55
CA ILE A 198 -35.20 -10.03 -10.92
C ILE A 198 -35.25 -11.46 -11.45
N SER A 199 -36.34 -11.78 -12.15
CA SER A 199 -36.46 -13.01 -12.95
C SER A 199 -35.51 -12.93 -14.16
N VAL A 200 -34.45 -13.74 -14.14
CA VAL A 200 -33.56 -13.92 -15.29
C VAL A 200 -34.05 -15.16 -16.06
N LYS A 201 -34.96 -14.95 -17.02
CA LYS A 201 -35.15 -15.93 -18.09
C LYS A 201 -33.83 -16.10 -18.84
N THR A 202 -33.52 -17.36 -19.09
CA THR A 202 -32.30 -17.95 -19.65
C THR A 202 -31.77 -17.18 -20.87
N VAL A 203 -30.57 -16.57 -20.72
CA VAL A 203 -29.78 -16.00 -21.82
C VAL A 203 -28.30 -16.38 -21.63
N PRO A 204 -27.55 -16.75 -22.69
CA PRO A 204 -26.21 -17.34 -22.56
C PRO A 204 -25.18 -16.47 -21.82
N ALA A 205 -24.30 -17.14 -21.08
CA ALA A 205 -23.40 -16.61 -20.05
C ALA A 205 -22.42 -15.48 -20.45
N LYS A 206 -22.33 -15.10 -21.73
CA LYS A 206 -21.42 -14.04 -22.21
C LYS A 206 -22.05 -12.63 -22.21
N VAL A 207 -23.37 -12.50 -22.27
CA VAL A 207 -24.04 -11.18 -22.36
C VAL A 207 -24.43 -10.61 -20.98
N ALA A 208 -24.63 -11.48 -19.97
CA ALA A 208 -25.05 -11.08 -18.62
C ALA A 208 -24.01 -10.21 -17.88
N LYS A 209 -22.71 -10.41 -18.08
CA LYS A 209 -21.65 -9.66 -17.38
C LYS A 209 -21.60 -8.17 -17.76
N LYS A 210 -22.06 -7.80 -18.96
CA LYS A 210 -22.05 -6.40 -19.43
C LYS A 210 -23.27 -5.62 -18.92
N LYS A 211 -24.45 -6.25 -18.90
CA LYS A 211 -25.70 -5.64 -18.40
C LYS A 211 -25.76 -5.52 -16.87
N LEU A 212 -25.13 -6.43 -16.12
CA LEU A 212 -25.08 -6.34 -14.65
C LEU A 212 -24.18 -5.20 -14.16
N LYS A 213 -23.09 -4.91 -14.89
CA LYS A 213 -22.20 -3.77 -14.57
C LYS A 213 -22.85 -2.41 -14.84
N SER A 214 -23.71 -2.29 -15.86
CA SER A 214 -24.37 -1.01 -16.16
C SER A 214 -25.47 -0.68 -15.15
N LYS A 215 -26.30 -1.67 -14.74
CA LYS A 215 -27.37 -1.43 -13.76
C LYS A 215 -26.87 -1.18 -12.34
N LEU A 216 -25.73 -1.76 -11.95
CA LEU A 216 -25.12 -1.49 -10.63
C LEU A 216 -24.55 -0.06 -10.53
N VAL A 217 -24.19 0.55 -11.66
CA VAL A 217 -23.66 1.92 -11.70
C VAL A 217 -24.78 2.97 -11.63
N GLU A 218 -25.96 2.67 -12.17
CA GLU A 218 -27.12 3.57 -12.06
C GLU A 218 -27.75 3.56 -10.67
N HIS A 219 -27.91 2.39 -10.05
CA HIS A 219 -28.57 2.32 -8.74
C HIS A 219 -27.74 2.91 -7.59
N VAL A 220 -26.41 3.02 -7.76
CA VAL A 220 -25.52 3.70 -6.80
C VAL A 220 -25.52 5.23 -7.00
N LYS A 221 -25.92 5.72 -8.19
CA LYS A 221 -26.07 7.17 -8.45
C LYS A 221 -27.36 7.75 -7.88
N GLU A 222 -28.40 6.94 -7.69
CA GLU A 222 -29.68 7.38 -7.12
C GLU A 222 -29.71 7.40 -5.58
N GLN A 223 -28.70 6.86 -4.91
CA GLN A 223 -28.61 6.81 -3.43
C GLN A 223 -27.45 7.62 -2.83
N LEU A 224 -26.84 8.53 -3.61
CA LEU A 224 -25.81 9.48 -3.18
C LEU A 224 -26.20 10.89 -3.58
#